data_AF-A0A535AIC9-F1
#
_entry.id   AF-A0A535AIC9-F1
#
_cell.length_a   1.000
_cell.length_b   1.000
_cell.length_c   1.000
_cell.angle_alpha   90.00
_cell.angle_beta   90.00
_cell.angle_gamma   90.00
#
_symmetry.space_group_name_H-M   'P 1'
#
loop_
_entity.id
_entity.type
_entity.pdbx_description
1 polymer ?
#
loop_
_entity_poly.entity_id
_entity_poly.type
_entity_poly.pdbx_seq_one_letter_code
_entity_poly.pdbx_strand_id
1 'polypeptide(L)'
;MQLRGRWYLVGLLVVAVAAREPRPAYAEGDRTATLRRAVSNVLLGPLDVALSPVVTVQALEINARAAGYPWPATAALELLGGGGWFLPLTAVTGVIRMWSGFAEMPVGLALLVSKSFTDWEPAPFFEVREEPALVSCPNPVIPVKFGVNYFGGSAR
;
A
#
# COMPACT_ATOMS: atom_id res chain seq x y z
N MET A 1 9.84 -47.40 -30.33
CA MET A 1 10.07 -45.99 -30.75
C MET A 1 9.21 -44.95 -30.02
N GLN A 2 8.08 -45.31 -29.38
CA GLN A 2 7.15 -44.34 -28.77
C GLN A 2 7.65 -43.63 -27.47
N LEU A 3 8.58 -44.24 -26.72
CA LEU A 3 9.08 -43.67 -25.46
C LEU A 3 9.92 -42.39 -25.66
N ARG A 4 10.71 -42.31 -26.73
CA ARG A 4 11.54 -41.12 -27.01
C ARG A 4 10.71 -39.90 -27.40
N GLY A 5 9.62 -40.08 -28.16
CA GLY A 5 8.72 -39.00 -28.56
C GLY A 5 8.02 -38.31 -27.39
N ARG A 6 7.69 -39.05 -26.33
CA ARG A 6 7.13 -38.49 -25.08
C ARG A 6 8.10 -37.55 -24.38
N TRP A 7 9.39 -37.91 -24.31
CA TRP A 7 10.40 -37.07 -23.68
C TRP A 7 10.73 -35.82 -24.49
N TYR A 8 10.68 -35.90 -25.82
CA TYR A 8 10.80 -34.71 -26.68
C TYR A 8 9.61 -33.77 -26.53
N LEU A 9 8.38 -34.30 -26.43
CA LEU A 9 7.18 -33.50 -26.17
C LEU A 9 7.24 -32.81 -24.80
N VAL A 10 7.68 -33.51 -23.76
CA VAL A 10 7.86 -32.94 -22.42
C VAL A 10 8.93 -31.87 -22.43
N GLY A 11 10.08 -32.12 -23.07
CA GLY A 11 11.15 -31.13 -23.22
C GLY A 11 10.69 -29.87 -23.96
N LEU A 12 9.91 -30.05 -25.03
CA LEU A 12 9.39 -28.94 -25.83
C LEU A 12 8.32 -28.14 -25.07
N LEU A 13 7.52 -28.80 -24.24
CA LEU A 13 6.57 -28.16 -23.32
C LEU A 13 7.27 -27.35 -22.24
N VAL A 14 8.33 -27.88 -21.63
CA VAL A 14 9.12 -27.18 -20.60
C VAL A 14 9.83 -25.97 -21.21
N VAL A 15 10.39 -26.10 -22.41
CA VAL A 15 11.00 -24.97 -23.13
C VAL A 15 9.95 -23.94 -23.54
N ALA A 16 8.75 -24.35 -23.98
CA ALA A 16 7.68 -23.43 -24.30
C ALA A 16 7.13 -22.68 -23.06
N VAL A 17 7.12 -23.33 -21.89
CA VAL A 17 6.75 -22.70 -20.62
C VAL A 17 7.86 -21.76 -20.12
N ALA A 18 9.13 -22.13 -20.27
CA ALA A 18 10.27 -21.30 -19.88
C ALA A 18 10.55 -20.13 -20.85
N ALA A 19 10.20 -20.28 -22.13
CA ALA A 19 10.33 -19.24 -23.15
C ALA A 19 9.19 -18.22 -23.12
N ARG A 20 8.12 -18.48 -22.36
CA ARG A 20 7.22 -17.40 -21.97
C ARG A 20 7.95 -16.56 -20.93
N GLU A 21 8.29 -15.33 -21.31
CA GLU A 21 8.61 -14.27 -20.36
C GLU A 21 7.64 -14.36 -19.17
N PRO A 22 8.09 -14.15 -17.91
CA PRO A 22 7.22 -14.17 -16.75
C PRO A 22 6.18 -13.07 -16.93
N ARG A 23 5.07 -13.41 -17.57
CA ARG A 23 3.86 -12.60 -17.56
C ARG A 23 3.40 -12.68 -16.12
N PRO A 24 3.47 -11.59 -15.34
CA PRO A 24 2.85 -11.61 -14.02
C PRO A 24 1.43 -12.11 -14.22
N ALA A 25 0.98 -13.00 -13.36
CA ALA A 25 -0.39 -13.49 -13.36
C ALA A 25 -1.30 -12.29 -13.02
N TYR A 26 -1.58 -11.47 -14.02
CA TYR A 26 -2.59 -10.45 -13.97
C TYR A 26 -3.92 -11.19 -13.83
N ALA A 27 -4.52 -11.10 -12.65
CA ALA A 27 -5.96 -10.95 -12.64
C ALA A 27 -6.23 -9.55 -13.20
N GLU A 28 -6.45 -9.46 -14.51
CA GLU A 28 -6.98 -8.23 -15.11
C GLU A 28 -8.35 -7.92 -14.47
N GLY A 29 -8.52 -6.69 -13.99
CA GLY A 29 -9.77 -6.17 -13.43
C GLY A 29 -9.84 -6.06 -11.90
N ASP A 30 -10.91 -5.45 -11.39
CA ASP A 30 -11.21 -5.25 -9.96
C ASP A 30 -11.23 -6.54 -9.12
N ARG A 31 -11.07 -7.71 -9.74
CA ARG A 31 -11.18 -9.02 -9.09
C ARG A 31 -10.21 -9.24 -7.93
N THR A 32 -9.03 -8.64 -8.02
CA THR A 32 -7.99 -8.69 -6.98
C THR A 32 -7.79 -7.36 -6.28
N ALA A 33 -8.64 -6.36 -6.50
CA ALA A 33 -8.40 -5.01 -5.97
C ALA A 33 -8.35 -5.01 -4.43
N THR A 34 -9.31 -5.64 -3.76
CA THR A 34 -9.30 -5.82 -2.29
C THR A 34 -8.06 -6.60 -1.80
N LEU A 35 -7.69 -7.72 -2.43
CA LEU A 35 -6.51 -8.49 -2.00
C LEU A 35 -5.20 -7.73 -2.22
N ARG A 36 -5.08 -7.02 -3.35
CA ARG A 36 -3.93 -6.17 -3.68
C ARG A 36 -3.80 -5.04 -2.67
N ARG A 37 -4.90 -4.40 -2.28
CA ARG A 37 -4.93 -3.37 -1.24
C ARG A 37 -4.53 -3.95 0.12
N ALA A 38 -5.08 -5.10 0.49
CA ALA A 38 -4.73 -5.80 1.72
C ALA A 38 -3.23 -6.09 1.83
N VAL A 39 -2.65 -6.69 0.78
CA VAL A 39 -1.21 -6.99 0.71
C VAL A 39 -0.36 -5.72 0.74
N SER A 40 -0.75 -4.68 -0.02
CA SER A 40 -0.09 -3.37 0.02
C SER A 40 -0.07 -2.79 1.43
N ASN A 41 -1.19 -2.85 2.13
CA ASN A 41 -1.35 -2.32 3.47
C ASN A 41 -0.51 -3.08 4.52
N VAL A 42 -0.43 -4.41 4.44
CA VAL A 42 0.44 -5.21 5.32
C VAL A 42 1.92 -4.92 5.07
N LEU A 43 2.34 -4.82 3.80
CA LEU A 43 3.75 -4.62 3.45
C LEU A 43 4.24 -3.19 3.74
N LEU A 44 3.37 -2.20 3.55
CA LEU A 44 3.75 -0.79 3.60
C LEU A 44 3.43 -0.12 4.94
N GLY A 45 2.52 -0.69 5.75
CA GLY A 45 2.24 -0.21 7.11
C GLY A 45 3.49 -0.10 8.00
N PRO A 46 4.39 -1.11 8.04
CA PRO A 46 5.65 -1.00 8.77
C PRO A 46 6.56 0.13 8.28
N LEU A 47 6.55 0.43 6.98
CA LEU A 47 7.31 1.53 6.41
C LEU A 47 6.71 2.89 6.77
N ASP A 48 5.39 2.99 6.90
CA ASP A 48 4.72 4.19 7.44
C ASP A 48 5.15 4.44 8.90
N VAL A 49 5.24 3.38 9.72
CA VAL A 49 5.74 3.48 11.10
C VAL A 49 7.20 3.95 11.11
N ALA A 50 8.06 3.34 10.29
CA ALA A 50 9.48 3.69 10.24
C ALA A 50 9.72 5.14 9.78
N LEU A 51 8.92 5.63 8.84
CA LEU A 51 9.00 7.01 8.35
C LEU A 51 8.19 8.02 9.18
N SER A 52 7.45 7.58 10.20
CA SER A 52 6.61 8.44 11.03
C SER A 52 7.32 9.68 11.61
N PRO A 53 8.63 9.66 11.97
CA PRO A 53 9.30 10.89 12.42
C PRO A 53 9.42 11.94 11.31
N VAL A 54 9.75 11.51 10.09
CA VAL A 54 9.92 12.40 8.93
C VAL A 54 8.56 12.97 8.50
N VAL A 55 7.55 12.11 8.43
CA VAL A 55 6.17 12.51 8.10
C VAL A 55 5.63 13.50 9.14
N THR A 56 5.90 13.27 10.42
CA THR A 56 5.46 14.14 11.52
C THR A 56 5.99 15.55 11.37
N VAL A 57 7.29 15.72 11.08
CA VAL A 57 7.90 17.04 10.88
C VAL A 57 7.25 17.74 9.68
N GLN A 58 7.11 17.06 8.54
CA GLN A 58 6.47 17.64 7.36
C GLN A 58 5.02 18.04 7.60
N ALA A 59 4.25 17.21 8.30
CA ALA A 59 2.87 17.48 8.63
C ALA A 59 2.73 18.71 9.53
N LEU A 60 3.58 18.83 10.55
CA LEU A 60 3.60 19.99 11.43
C LEU A 60 4.01 21.26 10.70
N GLU A 61 5.02 21.19 9.83
CA GLU A 61 5.43 22.35 9.04
C GLU A 61 4.32 22.82 8.10
N ILE A 62 3.65 21.90 7.38
CA ILE A 62 2.54 22.21 6.49
C ILE A 62 1.38 22.85 7.27
N ASN A 63 1.00 22.25 8.39
CA ASN A 63 -0.10 22.76 9.22
C ASN A 63 0.25 24.10 9.87
N ALA A 64 1.50 24.31 10.29
CA ALA A 64 1.94 25.57 10.87
C ALA A 64 1.98 26.70 9.84
N ARG A 65 2.42 26.41 8.61
CA ARG A 65 2.34 27.36 7.49
C ARG A 65 0.90 27.70 7.16
N ALA A 66 0.01 26.70 7.10
CA ALA A 66 -1.42 26.93 6.85
C ALA A 66 -2.10 27.76 7.96
N ALA A 67 -1.67 27.60 9.21
CA ALA A 67 -2.14 28.38 10.35
C ALA A 67 -1.48 29.77 10.47
N GLY A 68 -0.51 30.10 9.62
CA GLY A 68 0.19 31.39 9.65
C GLY A 68 1.15 31.57 10.83
N TYR A 69 1.65 30.49 11.42
CA TYR A 69 2.61 30.61 12.53
C TYR A 69 3.96 31.16 12.05
N PRO A 70 4.59 32.07 12.83
CA PRO A 70 5.94 32.52 12.56
C PRO A 70 6.94 31.39 12.83
N TRP A 71 8.07 31.40 12.12
CA TRP A 71 9.09 30.33 12.18
C TRP A 71 9.47 29.88 13.60
N PRO A 72 9.69 30.78 14.59
CA PRO A 72 10.03 30.37 15.96
C PRO A 72 8.91 29.59 16.66
N ALA A 73 7.65 29.91 16.36
CA ALA A 73 6.50 29.19 16.91
C ALA A 73 6.35 27.81 16.27
N THR A 74 6.63 27.67 14.97
CA THR A 74 6.70 26.38 14.27
C THR A 74 7.77 25.47 14.87
N ALA A 75 8.97 25.99 15.12
CA ALA A 75 10.05 25.22 15.74
C ALA A 75 9.71 24.77 17.17
N ALA A 76 9.03 25.61 17.95
CA ALA A 76 8.54 25.22 19.28
C ALA A 76 7.46 24.13 19.20
N LEU A 77 6.57 24.20 18.21
CA LEU A 77 5.56 23.18 17.91
C LEU A 77 6.20 21.84 17.50
N GLU A 78 7.26 21.86 16.69
CA GLU A 78 7.99 20.65 16.33
C GLU A 78 8.71 20.01 17.53
N LEU A 79 9.40 20.83 18.34
CA LEU A 79 10.13 20.36 19.54
C LEU A 79 9.21 19.81 20.64
N LEU A 80 8.08 20.46 20.90
CA LEU A 80 7.19 20.12 22.01
C LEU A 80 6.01 19.25 21.57
N GLY A 81 5.45 19.51 20.39
CA GLY A 81 4.28 18.81 19.86
C GLY A 81 4.62 17.62 18.97
N GLY A 82 5.71 17.71 18.20
CA GLY A 82 6.15 16.66 17.26
C GLY A 82 6.42 15.33 17.94
N GLY A 83 7.40 15.28 18.83
CA GLY A 83 7.74 14.04 19.55
C GLY A 83 6.68 13.59 20.57
N GLY A 84 5.93 14.55 21.14
CA GLY A 84 5.04 14.28 22.28
C GLY A 84 3.71 13.63 21.92
N TRP A 85 3.01 14.15 20.90
CA TRP A 85 1.66 13.66 20.56
C TRP A 85 1.47 13.39 19.07
N PHE A 86 2.15 14.12 18.19
CA PHE A 86 1.96 13.97 16.74
C PHE A 86 2.64 12.71 16.19
N LEU A 87 3.84 12.40 16.66
CA LEU A 87 4.60 11.22 16.24
C LEU A 87 3.90 9.91 16.63
N PRO A 88 3.42 9.71 17.88
CA PRO A 88 2.65 8.52 18.22
C PRO A 88 1.40 8.35 17.35
N LEU A 89 0.67 9.42 17.06
CA LEU A 89 -0.51 9.37 16.19
C LEU A 89 -0.13 8.95 14.76
N THR A 90 0.93 9.52 14.20
CA THR A 90 1.45 9.18 12.86
C THR A 90 2.00 7.76 12.80
N ALA A 91 2.59 7.24 13.87
CA ALA A 91 3.01 5.85 13.94
C ALA A 91 1.80 4.91 14.02
N VAL A 92 0.77 5.26 14.80
CA VAL A 92 -0.44 4.45 14.95
C VAL A 92 -1.20 4.32 13.64
N THR A 93 -1.24 5.33 12.77
CA THR A 93 -1.87 5.20 11.45
C THR A 93 -1.19 4.14 10.58
N GLY A 94 0.14 4.04 10.62
CA GLY A 94 0.88 2.95 9.96
C GLY A 94 0.54 1.56 10.52
N VAL A 95 0.32 1.47 11.84
CA VAL A 95 -0.14 0.24 12.49
C VAL A 95 -1.57 -0.10 12.07
N ILE A 96 -2.49 0.87 12.05
CA ILE A 96 -3.88 0.68 11.60
C ILE A 96 -3.91 0.22 10.14
N ARG A 97 -3.06 0.80 9.28
CA ARG A 97 -2.89 0.35 7.89
C ARG A 97 -2.49 -1.13 7.85
N MET A 98 -1.53 -1.55 8.65
CA MET A 98 -1.14 -2.96 8.69
C MET A 98 -2.30 -3.87 9.15
N TRP A 99 -3.00 -3.50 10.22
CA TRP A 99 -4.13 -4.28 10.75
C TRP A 99 -5.30 -4.36 9.77
N SER A 100 -5.62 -3.27 9.08
CA SER A 100 -6.65 -3.29 8.03
C SER A 100 -6.25 -4.20 6.89
N GLY A 101 -4.95 -4.25 6.53
CA GLY A 101 -4.43 -5.21 5.57
C GLY A 101 -4.65 -6.67 5.99
N PHE A 102 -4.40 -7.01 7.26
CA PHE A 102 -4.70 -8.35 7.79
C PHE A 102 -6.20 -8.65 7.81
N ALA A 103 -7.05 -7.67 8.12
CA ALA A 103 -8.50 -7.83 8.14
C ALA A 103 -9.09 -7.97 6.72
N GLU A 104 -8.54 -7.27 5.73
CA GLU A 104 -8.98 -7.32 4.33
C GLU A 104 -8.47 -8.57 3.60
N MET A 105 -7.41 -9.22 4.07
CA MET A 105 -6.81 -10.37 3.37
C MET A 105 -7.77 -11.58 3.26
N PRO A 106 -8.46 -12.03 4.33
CA PRO A 106 -9.52 -13.05 4.22
C PRO A 106 -10.67 -12.63 3.30
N VAL A 107 -11.05 -11.36 3.32
CA VAL A 107 -12.13 -10.80 2.48
C VAL A 107 -11.71 -10.84 1.00
N GLY A 108 -10.50 -10.41 0.68
CA GLY A 108 -9.93 -10.47 -0.67
C GLY A 108 -9.80 -11.90 -1.19
N LEU A 109 -9.44 -12.85 -0.33
CA LEU A 109 -9.39 -14.28 -0.67
C LEU A 109 -10.78 -14.86 -0.95
N ALA A 110 -11.79 -14.48 -0.17
CA ALA A 110 -13.18 -14.88 -0.42
C ALA A 110 -13.71 -14.28 -1.73
N LEU A 111 -13.40 -13.00 -2.00
CA LEU A 111 -13.80 -12.28 -3.21
C LEU A 111 -13.16 -12.82 -4.48
N LEU A 112 -11.93 -13.34 -4.40
CA LEU A 112 -11.29 -14.03 -5.53
C LEU A 112 -12.17 -15.17 -6.07
N VAL A 113 -12.80 -15.93 -5.18
CA VAL A 113 -13.69 -17.03 -5.53
C VAL A 113 -15.08 -16.51 -5.93
N SER A 114 -15.66 -15.61 -5.13
CA SER A 114 -17.03 -15.14 -5.32
C SER A 114 -17.21 -14.19 -6.51
N LYS A 115 -16.18 -13.42 -6.90
CA LYS A 115 -16.22 -12.58 -8.11
C LYS A 115 -16.28 -13.36 -9.43
N SER A 116 -16.37 -14.68 -9.35
CA SER A 116 -16.81 -15.52 -10.47
C SER A 116 -18.32 -15.45 -10.73
N PHE A 117 -19.08 -14.91 -9.77
CA PHE A 117 -20.55 -14.92 -9.76
C PHE A 117 -21.16 -13.55 -9.44
N THR A 118 -20.38 -12.56 -8.99
CA THR A 118 -20.85 -11.22 -8.63
C THR A 118 -19.77 -10.17 -8.83
N ASP A 119 -20.13 -8.96 -9.28
CA ASP A 119 -19.19 -7.83 -9.41
C ASP A 119 -19.11 -6.97 -8.14
N TRP A 120 -19.79 -7.38 -7.06
CA TRP A 120 -19.82 -6.64 -5.81
C TRP A 120 -18.45 -6.59 -5.13
N GLU A 121 -18.10 -5.43 -4.57
CA GLU A 121 -16.88 -5.21 -3.79
C GLU A 121 -17.18 -4.39 -2.53
N PRO A 122 -16.68 -4.79 -1.35
CA PRO A 122 -16.86 -4.03 -0.12
C PRO A 122 -16.01 -2.75 -0.14
N ALA A 123 -16.50 -1.74 0.57
CA ALA A 123 -15.74 -0.53 0.83
C ALA A 123 -14.40 -0.84 1.52
N PRO A 124 -13.32 -0.10 1.21
CA PRO A 124 -12.05 -0.23 1.90
C PRO A 124 -12.19 -0.07 3.40
N PHE A 125 -11.55 -0.95 4.17
CA PHE A 125 -11.34 -0.75 5.60
C PHE A 125 -10.28 0.34 5.85
N PHE A 126 -9.35 0.52 4.91
CA PHE A 126 -8.38 1.60 4.94
C PHE A 126 -7.85 1.90 3.53
N GLU A 127 -7.94 3.16 3.11
CA GLU A 127 -7.53 3.59 1.76
C GLU A 127 -6.48 4.70 1.83
N VAL A 128 -5.45 4.58 0.98
CA VAL A 128 -4.26 5.42 0.98
C VAL A 128 -4.00 6.01 -0.41
N ARG A 129 -4.94 5.82 -1.33
CA ARG A 129 -4.77 6.22 -2.75
C ARG A 129 -4.73 7.72 -2.92
N GLU A 130 -5.58 8.44 -2.21
CA GLU A 130 -5.73 9.89 -2.33
C GLU A 130 -4.81 10.67 -1.38
N GLU A 131 -4.19 9.97 -0.42
CA GLU A 131 -3.35 10.60 0.60
C GLU A 131 -1.95 10.97 0.06
N PRO A 132 -1.41 12.14 0.47
CA PRO A 132 -0.04 12.54 0.16
C PRO A 132 0.96 11.61 0.86
N ALA A 133 2.00 11.17 0.14
CA ALA A 133 3.00 10.24 0.66
C ALA A 133 4.42 10.64 0.27
N LEU A 134 5.38 10.37 1.14
CA LEU A 134 6.82 10.60 0.90
C LEU A 134 7.34 9.81 -0.30
N VAL A 135 6.91 8.56 -0.43
CA VAL A 135 7.26 7.71 -1.56
C VAL A 135 5.98 7.26 -2.24
N SER A 136 5.86 7.55 -3.53
CA SER A 136 4.73 7.15 -4.37
C SER A 136 5.25 6.68 -5.72
N CYS A 137 5.34 5.36 -5.89
CA CYS A 137 5.71 4.73 -7.15
C CYS A 137 4.48 3.99 -7.72
N PRO A 138 3.99 4.40 -8.90
CA PRO A 138 2.92 3.67 -9.57
C PRO A 138 3.49 2.32 -10.03
N ASN A 139 3.06 1.23 -9.38
CA ASN A 139 3.41 -0.12 -9.77
C ASN A 139 2.11 -0.87 -10.10
N PRO A 140 2.04 -1.53 -11.28
CA PRO A 140 0.83 -2.18 -11.76
C PRO A 140 0.37 -3.37 -10.89
N VAL A 141 1.30 -3.98 -10.14
CA VAL A 141 1.03 -5.16 -9.31
C VAL A 141 0.62 -4.75 -7.89
N ILE A 142 1.40 -3.89 -7.24
CA ILE A 142 1.11 -3.34 -5.91
C ILE A 142 1.49 -1.87 -5.94
N PRO A 143 0.56 -0.91 -5.79
CA PRO A 143 0.93 0.50 -5.69
C PRO A 143 1.82 0.69 -4.45
N VAL A 144 3.05 1.16 -4.67
CA VAL A 144 4.01 1.39 -3.60
C VAL A 144 3.83 2.81 -3.11
N LYS A 145 3.10 2.96 -2.01
CA LYS A 145 2.91 4.23 -1.29
C LYS A 145 3.21 4.07 0.19
N PHE A 146 4.21 4.77 0.71
CA PHE A 146 4.56 4.75 2.14
C PHE A 146 5.16 6.09 2.59
N GLY A 147 5.18 6.31 3.91
CA GLY A 147 5.42 7.62 4.50
C GLY A 147 4.23 8.54 4.27
N VAL A 148 3.02 8.04 4.52
CA VAL A 148 1.78 8.75 4.21
C VAL A 148 1.48 9.80 5.27
N ASN A 149 1.19 11.01 4.82
CA ASN A 149 0.85 12.12 5.68
C ASN A 149 -0.67 12.25 5.86
N TYR A 150 -1.22 11.43 6.75
CA TYR A 150 -2.65 11.41 7.10
C TYR A 150 -3.17 12.67 7.81
N PHE A 151 -2.26 13.54 8.26
CA PHE A 151 -2.57 14.74 9.02
C PHE A 151 -2.11 16.03 8.33
N GLY A 152 -1.55 15.92 7.13
CA GLY A 152 -1.17 17.06 6.32
C GLY A 152 -2.43 17.62 5.71
N GLY A 153 -2.72 18.89 5.97
CA GLY A 153 -3.80 19.57 5.28
C GLY A 153 -3.69 19.36 3.78
N SER A 154 -4.74 18.79 3.18
CA SER A 154 -4.98 18.90 1.75
C SER A 154 -4.94 20.39 1.44
N ALA A 155 -3.88 20.85 0.79
CA ALA A 155 -3.88 22.16 0.15
C ALA A 155 -4.97 22.09 -0.92
N ARG A 156 -6.16 22.58 -0.58
CA ARG A 156 -7.15 23.05 -1.53
C ARG A 156 -6.76 24.45 -1.97
#